data_AF-A0A357L9L6-F1
#
_entry.id   AF-A0A357L9L6-F1
#
_cell.length_a   1.000
_cell.length_b   1.000
_cell.length_c   1.000
_cell.angle_alpha   90.00
_cell.angle_beta   90.00
_cell.angle_gamma   90.00
#
_symmetry.space_group_name_H-M   'P 1'
#
loop_
_entity.id
_entity.type
_entity.pdbx_description
1 polymer ?
#
loop_
_entity_poly.entity_id
_entity_poly.type
_entity_poly.pdbx_seq_one_letter_code
_entity_poly.pdbx_strand_id
1 'polypeptide(L)'
;SEVGAKTLGLASFYLRAVCQNRNLWGVEDFQEIVIRHSKYASDRFAREAAPALTRFAESSPMPFINGVKAAREKIVARNDEDRSDFLRKRGFSKAETATIIETVLAEEGRSPASIFDFVQGITAVARGKAHQDARLEMEGRARQLLRTSG
;
A
#
# COMPACT_ATOMS: atom_id res chain seq x y z
N SER A 1 5.18 -25.27 20.13
CA SER A 1 6.34 -25.11 21.03
C SER A 1 5.91 -25.18 22.48
N GLU A 2 6.34 -26.23 23.19
CA GLU A 2 6.13 -26.41 24.63
C GLU A 2 6.74 -25.28 25.48
N VAL A 3 7.68 -24.51 24.89
CA VAL A 3 8.39 -23.40 25.54
C VAL A 3 7.91 -22.00 25.10
N GLY A 4 6.70 -21.86 24.56
CA GLY A 4 6.12 -20.54 24.21
C GLY A 4 6.81 -19.78 23.07
N ALA A 5 7.89 -20.34 22.49
CA ALA A 5 8.72 -19.71 21.47
C ALA A 5 8.08 -19.60 20.08
N LYS A 6 6.83 -20.05 19.90
CA LYS A 6 6.10 -19.94 18.63
C LYS A 6 4.75 -19.27 18.86
N THR A 7 4.47 -18.22 18.10
CA THR A 7 3.18 -17.52 18.05
C THR A 7 2.47 -17.89 16.75
N LEU A 8 1.15 -18.01 16.80
CA LEU A 8 0.31 -18.02 15.61
C LEU A 8 -0.29 -16.62 15.47
N GLY A 9 0.06 -15.93 14.39
CA GLY A 9 -0.53 -14.64 14.02
C GLY A 9 -1.58 -14.85 12.92
N LEU A 10 -2.78 -14.31 13.11
CA LEU A 10 -3.78 -14.17 12.05
C LEU A 10 -4.04 -12.69 11.86
N ALA A 11 -3.73 -12.17 10.66
CA ALA A 11 -4.00 -10.80 10.28
C ALA A 11 -5.11 -10.76 9.22
N SER A 12 -6.15 -9.99 9.50
CA SER A 12 -7.26 -9.72 8.58
C SER A 12 -7.28 -8.24 8.24
N PHE A 13 -7.43 -7.91 6.97
CA PHE A 13 -7.46 -6.53 6.47
C PHE A 13 -7.98 -6.49 5.04
N TYR A 14 -8.49 -5.34 4.60
CA TYR A 14 -8.85 -5.12 3.20
C TYR A 14 -7.60 -4.83 2.38
N LEU A 15 -7.51 -5.38 1.17
CA LEU A 15 -6.39 -5.15 0.26
C LEU A 15 -6.87 -4.84 -1.15
N ARG A 16 -6.17 -3.92 -1.82
CA ARG A 16 -6.53 -3.44 -3.18
C ARG A 16 -6.11 -4.40 -4.30
N ALA A 17 -4.97 -5.08 -4.13
CA ALA A 17 -4.44 -6.10 -5.04
C ALA A 17 -3.30 -6.86 -4.32
N VAL A 18 -3.10 -8.13 -4.66
CA VAL A 18 -1.88 -8.89 -4.34
C VAL A 18 -1.12 -9.08 -5.64
N CYS A 19 0.05 -8.47 -5.76
CA CYS A 19 0.98 -8.83 -6.82
C CYS A 19 1.82 -10.04 -6.37
N GLN A 20 2.41 -10.78 -7.32
CA GLN A 20 3.29 -11.94 -7.05
C GLN A 20 4.48 -11.65 -6.11
N ASN A 21 4.72 -10.40 -5.76
CA ASN A 21 5.75 -9.95 -4.85
C ASN A 21 5.28 -9.68 -3.39
N ARG A 22 4.07 -10.11 -3.01
CA ARG A 22 3.54 -10.11 -1.62
C ARG A 22 3.40 -8.72 -0.94
N ASN A 23 3.25 -7.65 -1.70
CA ASN A 23 2.90 -6.35 -1.12
C ASN A 23 1.39 -6.15 -1.01
N LEU A 24 0.98 -5.63 0.13
CA LEU A 24 -0.40 -5.41 0.52
C LEU A 24 -0.64 -3.89 0.52
N TRP A 25 -1.46 -3.44 -0.41
CA TRP A 25 -1.71 -2.02 -0.65
C TRP A 25 -3.08 -1.60 -0.13
N GLY A 26 -3.12 -0.47 0.59
CA GLY A 26 -4.37 0.03 1.18
C GLY A 26 -4.88 -0.83 2.34
N VAL A 27 -3.97 -1.45 3.09
CA VAL A 27 -4.29 -2.17 4.33
C VAL A 27 -4.95 -1.20 5.29
N GLU A 28 -6.26 -1.34 5.42
CA GLU A 28 -7.11 -0.62 6.36
C GLU A 28 -7.83 -1.66 7.23
N ASP A 29 -8.17 -1.26 8.47
CA ASP A 29 -8.76 -2.14 9.48
C ASP A 29 -7.88 -3.39 9.74
N PHE A 30 -6.56 -3.16 9.91
CA PHE A 30 -5.61 -4.23 10.22
C PHE A 30 -5.90 -4.78 11.62
N GLN A 31 -6.50 -5.96 11.65
CA GLN A 31 -6.76 -6.68 12.89
C GLN A 31 -5.85 -7.89 12.95
N GLU A 32 -4.92 -7.86 13.90
CA GLU A 32 -4.00 -8.95 14.16
C GLU A 32 -4.36 -9.63 15.48
N ILE A 33 -4.54 -10.95 15.42
CA ILE A 33 -4.64 -11.80 16.60
C ILE A 33 -3.34 -12.57 16.72
N VAL A 34 -2.58 -12.29 17.78
CA VAL A 34 -1.33 -13.01 18.09
C VAL A 34 -1.58 -13.95 19.25
N ILE A 35 -1.66 -15.25 18.98
CA ILE A 35 -1.86 -16.28 20.00
C ILE A 35 -0.53 -16.95 20.30
N ARG A 36 -0.06 -16.78 21.54
CA ARG A 36 1.06 -17.58 22.06
C ARG A 36 0.66 -19.05 22.13
N HIS A 37 1.54 -19.92 21.66
CA HIS A 37 1.34 -21.36 21.73
C HIS A 37 1.32 -21.81 23.20
N SER A 38 0.15 -22.17 23.70
CA SER A 38 -0.08 -22.75 25.04
C SER A 38 -1.19 -23.80 24.99
N LYS A 39 -1.37 -24.56 26.07
CA LYS A 39 -2.32 -25.69 26.16
C LYS A 39 -3.76 -25.35 25.70
N TYR A 40 -4.18 -24.09 25.83
CA TYR A 40 -5.52 -23.62 25.47
C TYR A 40 -5.52 -22.66 24.26
N ALA A 41 -4.49 -22.69 23.42
CA ALA A 41 -4.37 -21.79 22.28
C ALA A 41 -5.48 -22.00 21.23
N SER A 42 -5.91 -23.24 21.01
CA SER A 42 -7.01 -23.57 20.09
C SER A 42 -8.36 -22.99 20.55
N ASP A 43 -8.64 -23.06 21.85
CA ASP A 43 -9.87 -22.53 22.44
C ASP A 43 -9.89 -20.99 22.41
N ARG A 44 -8.76 -20.32 22.69
CA ARG A 44 -8.63 -18.86 22.51
C ARG A 44 -8.77 -18.45 21.05
N PHE A 45 -8.19 -19.21 20.12
CA PHE A 45 -8.37 -18.96 18.69
C PHE A 45 -9.84 -19.01 18.28
N ALA A 46 -10.57 -20.05 18.68
CA ALA A 46 -11.99 -20.18 18.38
C ALA A 46 -12.83 -19.02 18.93
N ARG A 47 -12.47 -18.51 20.12
CA ARG A 47 -13.16 -17.38 20.77
C ARG A 47 -12.81 -16.02 20.20
N GLU A 48 -11.56 -15.79 19.78
CA GLU A 48 -11.07 -14.49 19.33
C GLU A 48 -11.19 -14.30 17.80
N ALA A 49 -10.98 -15.36 17.01
CA ALA A 49 -10.96 -15.27 15.56
C ALA A 49 -12.36 -15.03 14.96
N ALA A 50 -13.38 -15.74 15.43
CA ALA A 50 -14.74 -15.60 14.91
C ALA A 50 -15.29 -14.16 15.01
N PRO A 51 -15.27 -13.48 16.19
CA PRO A 51 -15.77 -12.10 16.28
C PRO A 51 -14.90 -11.09 15.53
N ALA A 52 -13.59 -11.31 15.41
CA ALA A 52 -12.72 -10.44 14.60
C ALA A 52 -13.04 -10.57 13.10
N LEU A 53 -13.26 -11.79 12.61
CA LEU A 53 -13.67 -12.05 11.23
C LEU A 53 -15.07 -11.47 10.94
N THR A 54 -16.01 -11.54 11.88
CA THR A 54 -17.34 -10.92 11.72
C THR A 54 -17.24 -9.39 11.66
N ARG A 55 -16.50 -8.75 12.58
CA ARG A 55 -16.30 -7.30 12.56
C ARG A 55 -15.66 -6.81 11.28
N PHE A 56 -14.68 -7.57 10.77
CA PHE A 56 -14.07 -7.29 9.48
C PHE A 56 -15.08 -7.43 8.34
N ALA A 57 -15.86 -8.52 8.29
CA ALA A 57 -16.86 -8.73 7.25
C ALA A 57 -17.98 -7.66 7.24
N GLU A 58 -18.28 -7.07 8.39
CA GLU A 58 -19.28 -6.01 8.54
C GLU A 58 -18.70 -4.59 8.36
N SER A 59 -17.38 -4.42 8.32
CA SER A 59 -16.79 -3.08 8.21
C SER A 59 -16.94 -2.49 6.80
N SER A 60 -17.21 -1.19 6.74
CA SER A 60 -17.56 -0.50 5.50
C SER A 60 -16.33 -0.19 4.66
N PRO A 61 -16.34 -0.43 3.33
CA PRO A 61 -15.25 -0.04 2.42
C PRO A 61 -15.26 1.46 2.07
N MET A 62 -16.21 2.25 2.60
CA MET A 62 -16.37 3.66 2.25
C MET A 62 -15.15 4.55 2.54
N PRO A 63 -14.44 4.43 3.68
CA PRO A 63 -13.23 5.21 3.95
C PRO A 63 -12.16 5.00 2.86
N PHE A 64 -11.94 3.75 2.45
CA PHE A 64 -11.02 3.40 1.38
C PHE A 64 -11.40 4.03 0.04
N ILE A 65 -12.68 3.89 -0.36
CA ILE A 65 -13.19 4.47 -1.62
C ILE A 65 -13.00 5.99 -1.61
N ASN A 66 -13.30 6.63 -0.48
CA ASN A 66 -13.13 8.07 -0.32
C ASN A 66 -11.65 8.49 -0.40
N GLY A 67 -10.73 7.72 0.18
CA GLY A 67 -9.29 7.97 0.08
C GLY A 67 -8.78 7.88 -1.36
N VAL A 68 -9.27 6.92 -2.16
CA VAL A 68 -8.94 6.83 -3.59
C VAL A 68 -9.49 8.03 -4.36
N LYS A 69 -10.75 8.39 -4.12
CA LYS A 69 -11.37 9.56 -4.77
C LYS A 69 -10.59 10.83 -4.45
N ALA A 70 -10.27 11.06 -3.18
CA ALA A 70 -9.46 12.19 -2.75
C ALA A 70 -8.08 12.23 -3.42
N ALA A 71 -7.41 11.07 -3.54
CA ALA A 71 -6.12 10.98 -4.23
C ALA A 71 -6.21 11.29 -5.73
N ARG A 72 -7.31 10.92 -6.40
CA ARG A 72 -7.55 11.21 -7.82
C ARG A 72 -7.91 12.68 -8.04
N GLU A 73 -8.67 13.29 -7.13
CA GLU A 73 -9.10 14.68 -7.21
C GLU A 73 -7.98 15.67 -6.84
N LYS A 74 -7.03 15.27 -6.00
CA LYS A 74 -5.92 16.11 -5.56
C LYS A 74 -4.86 16.27 -6.65
N ILE A 75 -5.04 17.29 -7.50
CA ILE A 75 -4.08 17.73 -8.52
C ILE A 75 -2.89 18.42 -7.85
N VAL A 76 -1.69 17.93 -8.14
CA VAL A 76 -0.42 18.39 -7.55
C VAL A 76 0.61 18.84 -8.60
N ALA A 77 0.35 18.62 -9.88
CA ALA A 77 1.19 19.10 -10.98
C ALA A 77 0.34 19.47 -12.21
N ARG A 78 0.62 20.62 -12.81
CA ARG A 78 -0.08 21.11 -14.02
C ARG A 78 0.83 21.15 -15.25
N ASN A 79 2.12 21.39 -15.05
CA ASN A 79 3.13 21.43 -16.12
C ASN A 79 4.31 20.46 -15.82
N ASP A 80 5.27 20.36 -16.74
CA ASP A 80 6.39 19.42 -16.62
C ASP A 80 7.39 19.78 -15.52
N GLU A 81 7.53 21.06 -15.23
CA GLU A 81 8.35 21.55 -14.13
C GLU A 81 7.75 21.11 -12.79
N ASP A 82 6.44 21.32 -12.58
CA ASP A 82 5.72 20.85 -11.39
C ASP A 82 5.89 19.35 -11.19
N ARG A 83 5.77 18.55 -12.25
CA ARG A 83 5.90 17.08 -12.20
C ARG A 83 7.28 16.67 -11.72
N SER A 84 8.30 17.32 -12.28
CA SER A 84 9.68 17.07 -11.93
C SER A 84 9.93 17.48 -10.48
N ASP A 85 9.56 18.70 -10.10
CA ASP A 85 9.70 19.24 -8.76
C ASP A 85 8.99 18.41 -7.70
N PHE A 86 7.79 17.92 -8.01
CA PHE A 86 6.99 17.12 -7.10
C PHE A 86 7.70 15.83 -6.67
N LEU A 87 8.35 15.15 -7.60
CA LEU A 87 9.12 13.94 -7.34
C LEU A 87 10.49 14.27 -6.74
N ARG A 88 11.18 15.29 -7.23
CA ARG A 88 12.50 15.70 -6.72
C ARG A 88 12.46 16.10 -5.25
N LYS A 89 11.43 16.85 -4.82
CA LYS A 89 11.19 17.23 -3.40
C LYS A 89 10.91 16.01 -2.50
N ARG A 90 10.61 14.84 -3.08
CA ARG A 90 10.34 13.58 -2.37
C ARG A 90 11.50 12.58 -2.47
N GLY A 91 12.69 13.05 -2.85
CA GLY A 91 13.92 12.26 -2.82
C GLY A 91 14.10 11.33 -4.02
N PHE A 92 13.34 11.51 -5.10
CA PHE A 92 13.60 10.80 -6.35
C PHE A 92 14.77 11.45 -7.11
N SER A 93 15.64 10.63 -7.70
CA SER A 93 16.69 11.12 -8.59
C SER A 93 16.11 11.73 -9.87
N LYS A 94 16.91 12.50 -10.63
CA LYS A 94 16.47 13.06 -11.91
C LYS A 94 16.11 11.97 -12.92
N ALA A 95 16.90 10.89 -12.96
CA ALA A 95 16.64 9.74 -13.82
C ALA A 95 15.33 9.04 -13.43
N GLU A 96 15.13 8.73 -12.14
CA GLU A 96 13.89 8.10 -11.67
C GLU A 96 12.67 8.98 -11.94
N THR A 97 12.81 10.30 -11.78
CA THR A 97 11.73 11.26 -12.06
C THR A 97 11.29 11.18 -13.52
N ALA A 98 12.24 11.18 -14.46
CA ALA A 98 11.95 11.05 -15.88
C ALA A 98 11.29 9.69 -16.19
N THR A 99 11.85 8.59 -15.67
CA THR A 99 11.29 7.25 -15.88
C THR A 99 9.87 7.13 -15.33
N ILE A 100 9.57 7.69 -14.16
CA ILE A 100 8.23 7.66 -13.57
C ILE A 100 7.23 8.42 -14.46
N ILE A 101 7.58 9.63 -14.91
CA ILE A 101 6.70 10.45 -15.75
C ILE A 101 6.43 9.75 -17.09
N GLU A 102 7.48 9.21 -17.71
CA GLU A 102 7.39 8.47 -18.97
C GLU A 102 6.55 7.19 -18.82
N THR A 103 6.72 6.45 -17.72
CA THR A 103 5.94 5.24 -17.44
C THR A 103 4.45 5.57 -17.33
N VAL A 104 4.08 6.65 -16.63
CA VAL A 104 2.67 7.07 -16.55
C VAL A 104 2.14 7.47 -17.92
N LEU A 105 2.91 8.22 -18.70
CA LEU A 105 2.51 8.60 -20.05
C LEU A 105 2.28 7.38 -20.95
N ALA A 106 3.17 6.38 -20.87
CA ALA A 106 3.11 5.16 -21.67
C ALA A 106 1.95 4.24 -21.26
N GLU A 107 1.71 4.05 -19.96
CA GLU A 107 0.67 3.15 -19.44
C GLU A 107 -0.74 3.80 -19.44
N GLU A 108 -0.83 5.10 -19.13
CA GLU A 108 -2.10 5.80 -18.90
C GLU A 108 -2.48 6.76 -20.04
N GLY A 109 -1.60 6.96 -21.03
CA GLY A 109 -1.84 7.83 -22.20
C GLY A 109 -1.84 9.34 -21.88
N ARG A 110 -1.46 9.73 -20.66
CA ARG A 110 -1.42 11.13 -20.20
C ARG A 110 -0.35 11.34 -19.15
N SER A 111 0.22 12.53 -19.09
CA SER A 111 1.20 12.88 -18.06
C SER A 111 0.56 12.93 -16.66
N PRO A 112 1.31 12.59 -15.58
CA PRO A 112 0.77 12.57 -14.23
C PRO A 112 0.37 13.98 -13.78
N ALA A 113 -0.77 14.07 -13.08
CA ALA A 113 -1.29 15.34 -12.55
C ALA A 113 -1.77 15.20 -11.10
N SER A 114 -2.42 14.08 -10.76
CA SER A 114 -2.95 13.81 -9.42
C SER A 114 -2.00 13.00 -8.55
N ILE A 115 -2.22 13.01 -7.23
CA ILE A 115 -1.51 12.11 -6.29
C ILE A 115 -1.61 10.65 -6.76
N PHE A 116 -2.80 10.24 -7.20
CA PHE A 116 -3.04 8.88 -7.68
C PHE A 116 -2.14 8.55 -8.89
N ASP A 117 -2.00 9.45 -9.86
CA ASP A 117 -1.15 9.22 -11.05
C ASP A 117 0.33 9.00 -10.68
N PHE A 118 0.85 9.79 -9.73
CA PHE A 118 2.22 9.62 -9.27
C PHE A 118 2.42 8.31 -8.51
N VAL A 119 1.43 7.88 -7.71
CA VAL A 119 1.47 6.57 -7.02
C VAL A 119 1.48 5.44 -8.04
N GLN A 120 0.66 5.52 -9.09
CA GLN A 120 0.66 4.55 -10.18
C GLN A 120 2.02 4.49 -10.87
N GLY A 121 2.60 5.64 -11.23
CA GLY A 121 3.92 5.71 -11.86
C GLY A 121 5.04 5.12 -11.01
N ILE A 122 5.13 5.48 -9.73
CA ILE A 122 6.16 4.96 -8.82
C ILE A 122 6.03 3.44 -8.68
N THR A 123 4.80 2.94 -8.50
CA THR A 123 4.57 1.49 -8.33
C THR A 123 4.79 0.72 -9.62
N ALA A 124 4.48 1.29 -10.79
CA ALA A 124 4.80 0.70 -12.09
C ALA A 124 6.32 0.54 -12.27
N VAL A 125 7.10 1.59 -12.01
CA VAL A 125 8.57 1.53 -12.05
C VAL A 125 9.14 0.52 -11.06
N ALA A 126 8.56 0.41 -9.87
CA ALA A 126 8.99 -0.55 -8.86
C ALA A 126 8.88 -2.01 -9.35
N ARG A 127 7.88 -2.35 -10.17
CA ARG A 127 7.70 -3.72 -10.71
C ARG A 127 8.93 -4.22 -11.48
N GLY A 128 9.67 -3.31 -12.13
CA GLY A 128 10.86 -3.64 -12.90
C GLY A 128 12.15 -3.77 -12.10
N LYS A 129 12.12 -3.56 -10.77
CA LYS A 129 13.33 -3.61 -9.94
C LYS A 129 13.69 -5.07 -9.61
N ALA A 130 14.90 -5.45 -9.98
CA ALA A 130 15.43 -6.80 -9.74
C ALA A 130 15.63 -7.10 -8.24
N HIS A 131 16.04 -6.10 -7.45
CA HIS A 131 16.30 -6.25 -6.03
C HIS A 131 15.08 -5.86 -5.19
N GLN A 132 14.72 -6.75 -4.25
CA GLN A 132 13.49 -6.65 -3.46
C GLN A 132 13.50 -5.45 -2.50
N ASP A 133 14.64 -5.12 -1.91
CA ASP A 133 14.86 -3.96 -1.04
C ASP A 133 14.60 -2.65 -1.78
N ALA A 134 15.20 -2.45 -2.95
CA ALA A 134 15.00 -1.26 -3.77
C ALA A 134 13.54 -1.10 -4.20
N ARG A 135 12.89 -2.23 -4.49
CA ARG A 135 11.47 -2.27 -4.81
C ARG A 135 10.60 -1.83 -3.64
N LEU A 136 10.84 -2.41 -2.46
CA LEU A 136 10.12 -2.07 -1.22
C LEU A 136 10.31 -0.60 -0.82
N GLU A 137 11.49 -0.03 -1.07
CA GLU A 137 11.75 1.39 -0.80
C GLU A 137 10.88 2.30 -1.67
N MET A 138 10.86 2.06 -2.98
CA MET A 138 10.00 2.80 -3.93
C MET A 138 8.53 2.67 -3.57
N GLU A 139 8.11 1.44 -3.26
CA GLU A 139 6.75 1.13 -2.86
C GLU A 139 6.35 1.80 -1.54
N GLY A 140 7.27 1.88 -0.58
CA GLY A 140 7.09 2.62 0.67
C GLY A 140 6.87 4.12 0.45
N ARG A 141 7.61 4.73 -0.48
CA ARG A 141 7.42 6.14 -0.86
C ARG A 141 6.06 6.37 -1.52
N ALA A 142 5.62 5.47 -2.41
CA ALA A 142 4.29 5.53 -3.02
C ALA A 142 3.17 5.41 -1.97
N ARG A 143 3.33 4.50 -0.99
CA ARG A 143 2.39 4.37 0.14
C ARG A 143 2.30 5.67 0.94
N GLN A 144 3.44 6.27 1.28
CA GLN A 144 3.45 7.52 2.04
C GLN A 144 2.74 8.64 1.26
N LEU A 145 2.97 8.71 -0.06
CA LEU A 145 2.31 9.67 -0.92
C LEU A 145 0.78 9.50 -0.90
N LEU A 146 0.27 8.27 -1.02
CA LEU A 146 -1.17 8.00 -0.96
C LEU A 146 -1.80 8.34 0.39
N ARG A 147 -1.05 8.22 1.50
CA ARG A 147 -1.53 8.59 2.83
C ARG A 147 -1.71 10.10 3.01
N THR A 148 -0.99 10.92 2.24
CA THR A 148 -1.12 12.39 2.32
C THR A 148 -2.32 12.97 1.56
N SER A 149 -3.14 12.10 0.94
CA SER A 149 -4.37 12.50 0.22
C SER A 149 -5.61 12.57 1.10
N GLY A 150 -5.61 11.91 2.27
CA GLY A 150 -6.74 11.81 3.20
C GLY A 150 -6.44 12.43 4.55
#